data_AF-A0A078M8S1-F1
#
_entry.id   AF-A0A078M8S1-F1
#
_cell.length_a   1.000
_cell.length_b   1.000
_cell.length_c   1.000
_cell.angle_alpha   90.00
_cell.angle_beta   90.00
_cell.angle_gamma   90.00
#
_symmetry.space_group_name_H-M   'P 1'
#
loop_
_entity.id
_entity.type
_entity.pdbx_description
1 polymer ?
#
loop_
_entity_poly.entity_id
_entity_poly.type
_entity_poly.pdbx_seq_one_letter_code
_entity_poly.pdbx_strand_id
1 'polypeptide(L)'
;MAENKDHYNYVEHGTVDFKDLPPLDHETSEIMHDELRTGVSLTVFYFVLIFSIPVMNWYFPAFAFKPIWGGMTITWFVTSVVMMAMAFIIAYVHTKLYEKRLAKYDHD
;
A
#
# COMPACT_ATOMS: atom_id res chain seq x y z
N MET A 1 38.92 -24.19 -21.55
CA MET A 1 37.92 -23.30 -22.16
C MET A 1 36.58 -23.99 -22.02
N ALA A 2 35.68 -23.48 -21.18
CA ALA A 2 34.31 -23.95 -21.07
C ALA A 2 33.43 -22.70 -21.17
N GLU A 3 32.93 -22.46 -22.37
CA GLU A 3 32.07 -21.34 -22.72
C GLU A 3 30.63 -21.74 -22.35
N ASN A 4 30.17 -21.34 -21.16
CA ASN A 4 28.77 -21.48 -20.79
C ASN A 4 27.98 -20.38 -21.51
N LYS A 5 27.39 -20.72 -22.67
CA LYS A 5 26.47 -19.85 -23.40
C LYS A 5 25.06 -20.12 -22.91
N ASP A 6 24.68 -19.47 -21.82
CA ASP A 6 23.27 -19.29 -21.49
C ASP A 6 22.66 -18.34 -22.53
N HIS A 7 22.21 -18.92 -23.65
CA HIS A 7 21.47 -18.23 -24.69
C HIS A 7 20.08 -17.88 -24.14
N TYR A 8 19.97 -16.77 -23.43
CA TYR A 8 18.68 -16.14 -23.18
C TYR A 8 18.11 -15.72 -24.52
N ASN A 9 17.12 -16.47 -24.99
CA ASN A 9 16.45 -16.25 -26.25
C ASN A 9 15.65 -14.95 -26.12
N TYR A 10 16.14 -13.86 -26.70
CA TYR A 10 15.44 -12.58 -26.71
C TYR A 10 14.23 -12.73 -27.64
N VAL A 11 13.07 -13.04 -27.07
CA VAL A 11 11.80 -13.08 -27.80
C VAL A 11 11.31 -11.63 -27.90
N GLU A 12 11.11 -11.13 -29.12
CA GLU A 12 10.47 -9.82 -29.32
C GLU A 12 9.15 -9.82 -28.53
N HIS A 13 9.06 -8.96 -27.51
CA HIS A 13 7.85 -8.80 -26.70
C HIS A 13 6.75 -8.16 -27.56
N GLY A 14 6.09 -8.96 -28.38
CA GLY A 14 4.74 -8.68 -28.85
C GLY A 14 3.80 -8.58 -27.64
N THR A 15 2.69 -7.88 -27.80
CA THR A 15 1.67 -7.75 -26.77
C THR A 15 1.06 -9.13 -26.51
N VAL A 16 1.46 -9.78 -25.41
CA VAL A 16 0.91 -11.07 -25.00
C VAL A 16 -0.49 -10.83 -24.43
N ASP A 17 -1.51 -11.52 -24.96
CA ASP A 17 -2.86 -11.47 -24.38
C ASP A 17 -2.81 -12.18 -23.02
N PHE A 18 -3.41 -11.56 -22.00
CA PHE A 18 -3.39 -12.06 -20.62
C PHE A 18 -4.01 -13.46 -20.50
N LYS A 19 -4.85 -13.86 -21.46
CA LYS A 19 -5.49 -15.18 -21.53
C LYS A 19 -4.53 -16.31 -21.88
N ASP A 20 -3.41 -15.97 -22.51
CA ASP A 20 -2.40 -16.94 -22.96
C ASP A 20 -1.33 -17.18 -21.88
N LEU A 21 -1.42 -16.48 -20.74
CA LEU A 21 -0.50 -16.66 -19.63
C LEU A 21 -0.85 -17.94 -18.84
N PRO A 22 0.14 -18.76 -18.46
CA PRO A 22 -0.08 -19.87 -17.54
C PRO A 22 -0.61 -19.36 -16.20
N PRO A 23 -1.39 -20.17 -15.47
CA PRO A 23 -1.84 -19.79 -14.13
C PRO A 23 -0.62 -19.55 -13.23
N LEU A 24 -0.77 -18.63 -12.28
CA LEU A 24 0.27 -18.36 -11.29
C LEU A 24 0.68 -19.67 -10.59
N ASP A 25 1.97 -19.82 -10.32
CA ASP A 25 2.44 -20.84 -9.41
C ASP A 25 1.83 -20.62 -8.02
N HIS A 26 1.73 -21.71 -7.25
CA HIS A 26 1.02 -21.71 -5.98
C HIS A 26 1.61 -20.69 -4.98
N GLU A 27 2.93 -20.54 -4.99
CA GLU A 27 3.64 -19.62 -4.09
C GLU A 27 3.34 -18.16 -4.44
N THR A 28 3.48 -17.77 -5.72
CA THR A 28 3.16 -16.42 -6.19
C THR A 28 1.70 -16.08 -5.96
N SER A 29 0.78 -17.04 -6.17
CA SER A 29 -0.64 -16.88 -5.90
C SER A 29 -0.93 -16.56 -4.44
N GLU A 30 -0.30 -17.30 -3.50
CA GLU A 30 -0.45 -17.05 -2.07
C GLU A 30 0.11 -15.69 -1.65
N ILE A 31 1.31 -15.34 -2.14
CA ILE A 31 1.96 -14.05 -1.83
C ILE A 31 1.08 -12.88 -2.32
N MET A 32 0.61 -12.96 -3.57
CA MET A 32 -0.26 -11.93 -4.15
C MET A 32 -1.58 -11.80 -3.39
N HIS A 33 -2.23 -12.91 -3.04
CA HIS A 33 -3.48 -12.87 -2.29
C HIS A 33 -3.30 -12.22 -0.92
N ASP A 34 -2.22 -12.59 -0.22
CA ASP A 34 -1.89 -12.00 1.06
C ASP A 34 -1.56 -10.50 0.94
N GLU A 35 -0.90 -10.08 -0.15
CA GLU A 35 -0.53 -8.67 -0.37
C GLU A 35 -1.76 -7.84 -0.67
N LEU A 36 -2.66 -8.37 -1.51
CA LEU A 36 -3.96 -7.77 -1.79
C LEU A 36 -4.78 -7.62 -0.51
N ARG A 37 -4.80 -8.62 0.36
CA ARG A 37 -5.49 -8.54 1.67
C ARG A 37 -4.91 -7.43 2.56
N THR A 38 -3.59 -7.31 2.63
CA THR A 38 -2.92 -6.25 3.41
C THR A 38 -3.23 -4.87 2.81
N GLY A 39 -3.12 -4.73 1.49
CA GLY A 39 -3.44 -3.50 0.77
C GLY A 39 -4.88 -3.05 1.01
N VAL A 40 -5.85 -3.96 0.83
CA VAL A 40 -7.27 -3.69 1.08
C VAL A 40 -7.51 -3.28 2.52
N SER A 41 -6.90 -3.98 3.50
CA SER A 41 -7.05 -3.63 4.92
C SER A 41 -6.53 -2.23 5.23
N LEU A 42 -5.36 -1.85 4.68
CA LEU A 42 -4.77 -0.52 4.86
C LEU A 42 -5.62 0.55 4.17
N THR A 43 -6.15 0.26 2.98
CA THR A 43 -7.08 1.14 2.25
C THR A 43 -8.35 1.39 3.05
N VAL A 44 -9.00 0.35 3.58
CA VAL A 44 -10.21 0.51 4.41
C VAL A 44 -9.93 1.35 5.64
N PHE A 45 -8.81 1.09 6.33
CA PHE A 45 -8.41 1.89 7.49
C PHE A 45 -8.20 3.37 7.13
N TYR A 46 -7.50 3.63 6.02
CA TYR A 46 -7.28 4.98 5.52
C TYR A 46 -8.58 5.69 5.14
N PHE A 47 -9.52 4.98 4.51
CA PHE A 47 -10.84 5.50 4.19
C PHE A 47 -11.63 5.90 5.43
N VAL A 48 -11.65 5.05 6.47
CA VAL A 48 -12.31 5.39 7.75
C VAL A 48 -11.71 6.67 8.33
N LEU A 49 -10.39 6.83 8.26
CA LEU A 49 -9.70 7.98 8.79
C LEU A 49 -10.01 9.27 8.01
N ILE A 50 -9.97 9.24 6.67
CA ILE A 50 -10.42 10.38 5.86
C ILE A 50 -11.89 10.70 6.13
N PHE A 51 -12.74 9.68 6.23
CA PHE A 51 -14.17 9.85 6.46
C PHE A 51 -14.49 10.40 7.87
N SER A 52 -13.60 10.19 8.84
CA SER A 52 -13.74 10.79 10.17
C SER A 52 -13.68 12.33 10.13
N ILE A 53 -13.00 12.92 9.13
CA ILE A 53 -12.86 14.37 8.97
C ILE A 53 -14.20 15.05 8.68
N PRO A 54 -14.97 14.69 7.62
CA PRO A 54 -16.28 15.28 7.39
C PRO A 54 -17.26 14.97 8.52
N VAL A 55 -17.18 13.79 9.16
CA VAL A 55 -17.98 13.47 10.35
C VAL A 55 -17.69 14.48 11.47
N MET A 56 -16.41 14.73 11.80
CA MET A 56 -16.02 15.71 12.81
C MET A 56 -16.47 17.13 12.42
N ASN A 57 -16.32 17.52 11.15
CA ASN A 57 -16.75 18.83 10.67
C ASN A 57 -18.28 19.02 10.78
N TRP A 58 -19.05 17.94 10.61
CA TRP A 58 -20.52 17.98 10.67
C TRP A 58 -21.04 18.04 12.11
N TYR A 59 -20.52 17.18 12.99
CA TYR A 59 -21.03 17.06 14.35
C TYR A 59 -20.39 18.05 15.33
N PHE A 60 -19.17 18.52 15.06
CA PHE A 60 -18.44 19.44 15.95
C PHE A 60 -17.83 20.65 15.19
N PRO A 61 -18.64 21.40 14.43
CA PRO A 61 -18.13 22.49 13.58
C PRO A 61 -17.42 23.60 14.36
N ALA A 62 -17.90 23.94 15.56
CA ALA A 62 -17.30 24.96 16.41
C ALA A 62 -15.87 24.61 16.85
N PHE A 63 -15.56 23.31 16.98
CA PHE A 63 -14.23 22.83 17.28
C PHE A 63 -13.41 22.66 16.00
N ALA A 64 -13.95 21.97 14.99
CA ALA A 64 -13.31 21.71 13.70
C ALA A 64 -12.78 22.98 13.00
N PHE A 65 -13.58 24.05 12.99
CA PHE A 65 -13.23 25.31 12.34
C PHE A 65 -12.57 26.32 13.27
N LYS A 66 -12.24 25.94 14.51
CA LYS A 66 -11.54 26.83 15.43
C LYS A 66 -10.17 27.19 14.84
N PRO A 67 -9.85 28.48 14.66
CA PRO A 67 -8.54 28.89 14.17
C PRO A 67 -7.49 28.62 15.25
N ILE A 68 -6.36 28.07 14.84
CA ILE A 68 -5.21 27.86 15.73
C ILE A 68 -4.16 28.93 15.43
N TRP A 69 -3.66 28.97 14.18
CA TRP A 69 -2.57 29.86 13.80
C TRP A 69 -2.51 30.03 12.28
N GLY A 70 -2.22 31.25 11.80
CA GLY A 70 -2.01 31.52 10.36
C GLY A 70 -3.21 31.21 9.44
N GLY A 71 -4.44 31.21 9.97
CA GLY A 71 -5.64 30.80 9.22
C GLY A 71 -5.88 29.29 9.15
N MET A 72 -5.00 28.47 9.75
CA MET A 72 -5.19 27.03 9.85
C MET A 72 -6.20 26.68 10.95
N THR A 73 -7.24 25.92 10.60
CA THR A 73 -8.22 25.40 11.57
C THR A 73 -7.74 24.09 12.18
N ILE A 74 -8.36 23.68 13.29
CA ILE A 74 -8.10 22.37 13.92
C ILE A 74 -8.22 21.24 12.91
N THR A 75 -9.25 21.24 12.08
CA THR A 75 -9.40 20.23 11.02
C THR A 75 -8.21 20.19 10.08
N TRP A 76 -7.74 21.34 9.58
CA TRP A 76 -6.60 21.39 8.66
C TRP A 76 -5.29 20.95 9.32
N PHE A 77 -5.10 21.31 10.59
CA PHE A 77 -3.92 20.89 11.36
C PHE A 77 -3.92 19.38 11.63
N VAL A 78 -5.05 18.84 12.11
CA VAL A 78 -5.23 17.42 12.36
C VAL A 78 -5.05 16.64 11.06
N THR A 79 -5.67 17.09 9.98
CA THR A 79 -5.53 16.44 8.66
C THR A 79 -4.08 16.43 8.20
N SER A 80 -3.34 17.52 8.29
CA SER A 80 -1.94 17.54 7.85
C SER A 80 -1.01 16.68 8.72
N VAL A 81 -1.06 16.84 10.05
CA VAL A 81 -0.15 16.15 10.97
C VAL A 81 -0.51 14.68 11.14
N VAL A 82 -1.79 14.37 11.36
CA VAL A 82 -2.24 12.97 11.57
C VAL A 82 -2.12 12.18 10.29
N MET A 83 -2.47 12.74 9.12
CA MET A 83 -2.30 12.01 7.86
C MET A 83 -0.82 11.75 7.55
N MET A 84 0.07 12.69 7.86
CA MET A 84 1.50 12.49 7.72
C MET A 84 2.01 11.37 8.64
N ALA A 85 1.65 11.40 9.93
CA ALA A 85 1.99 10.34 10.87
C ALA A 85 1.45 8.97 10.40
N MET A 86 0.22 8.95 9.88
CA MET A 86 -0.38 7.74 9.34
C MET A 86 0.34 7.21 8.10
N ALA A 87 0.80 8.08 7.21
CA ALA A 87 1.61 7.66 6.06
C ALA A 87 2.88 6.92 6.51
N PHE A 88 3.56 7.40 7.56
CA PHE A 88 4.72 6.71 8.13
C PHE A 88 4.34 5.36 8.77
N ILE A 89 3.22 5.29 9.49
CA ILE A 89 2.74 4.03 10.08
C ILE A 89 2.42 3.01 8.99
N ILE A 90 1.68 3.41 7.95
CA ILE A 90 1.32 2.53 6.84
C ILE A 90 2.59 2.04 6.12
N ALA A 91 3.53 2.94 5.83
CA ALA A 91 4.81 2.56 5.22
C ALA A 91 5.59 1.57 6.09
N TYR A 92 5.69 1.81 7.40
CA TYR A 92 6.37 0.92 8.34
C TYR A 92 5.70 -0.46 8.44
N VAL A 93 4.37 -0.50 8.54
CA VAL A 93 3.62 -1.76 8.59
C VAL A 93 3.79 -2.52 7.27
N HIS A 94 3.73 -1.82 6.15
CA HIS A 94 3.94 -2.42 4.83
C HIS A 94 5.34 -3.02 4.72
N THR A 95 6.40 -2.27 5.08
CA THR A 95 7.78 -2.77 5.00
C THR A 95 8.02 -3.93 5.97
N LYS A 96 7.54 -3.86 7.21
CA LYS A 96 7.72 -4.96 8.18
C LYS A 96 6.97 -6.22 7.81
N LEU A 97 5.74 -6.09 7.29
CA LEU A 97 4.99 -7.25 6.79
C LEU A 97 5.63 -7.83 5.54
N TYR A 98 6.17 -6.97 4.66
CA TYR A 98 6.91 -7.38 3.48
C TYR A 98 8.20 -8.14 3.83
N GLU A 99 9.03 -7.59 4.73
CA GLU A 99 10.23 -8.26 5.26
C GLU A 99 9.90 -9.62 5.89
N LYS A 100 8.82 -9.68 6.69
CA LYS A 100 8.37 -10.93 7.32
C LYS A 100 7.93 -11.99 6.30
N ARG A 101 7.36 -11.57 5.17
CA ARG A 101 6.95 -12.49 4.10
C ARG A 101 8.14 -12.98 3.31
N LEU A 102 9.05 -12.08 2.91
CA LEU A 102 10.29 -12.49 2.24
C LEU A 102 11.03 -13.54 3.06
N ALA A 103 11.22 -13.33 4.37
CA ALA A 103 11.88 -14.30 5.25
C ALA A 103 11.13 -15.65 5.38
N LYS A 104 9.84 -15.72 5.03
CA LYS A 104 9.06 -16.97 5.02
C LYS A 104 9.28 -17.78 3.73
N TYR A 105 9.61 -17.12 2.63
CA TYR A 105 9.78 -17.71 1.30
C TYR A 105 11.26 -17.83 0.87
N ASP A 106 12.20 -17.13 1.52
CA ASP A 106 13.67 -17.22 1.30
C ASP A 106 14.32 -18.50 1.88
N HIS A 107 13.52 -19.51 2.20
CA HIS A 107 13.98 -20.81 2.70
C HIS A 107 13.73 -21.90 1.65
N ASP A 108 14.40 -21.78 0.50
CA ASP A 108 14.67 -22.88 -0.43
C ASP A 108 16.15 -22.84 -0.87
#